data_AF-A0A530ZNQ4-F1
#
_entry.id   AF-A0A530ZNQ4-F1
#
_cell.length_a   1.000
_cell.length_b   1.000
_cell.length_c   1.000
_cell.angle_alpha   90.00
_cell.angle_beta   90.00
_cell.angle_gamma   90.00
#
_symmetry.space_group_name_H-M   'P 1'
#
loop_
_entity.id
_entity.type
_entity.pdbx_description
1 polymer ?
#
loop_
_entity_poly.entity_id
_entity_poly.type
_entity_poly.pdbx_seq_one_letter_code
_entity_poly.pdbx_strand_id
1 'polypeptide(L)'
;GLFYNPLLIFIGIFVYLAAAAEAQNAQIREVATSVLVGDVMITEFARLERSATLDEAIEMLLATTQHEFPVIDSAGHLQGLVTRDDMIRTLKEKGPAA
;
A
#
# COMPACT_ATOMS: atom_id res chain seq x y z
N GLY A 1 -1.97 35.76 45.89
CA GLY A 1 -1.49 36.02 44.51
C GLY A 1 -0.63 34.86 44.07
N LEU A 2 -0.69 34.48 42.79
CA LEU A 2 -0.01 33.30 42.22
C LEU A 2 1.47 33.18 42.63
N PHE A 3 2.15 34.30 42.84
CA PHE A 3 3.55 34.41 43.27
C PHE A 3 3.83 34.10 44.75
N TYR A 4 2.79 33.92 45.58
CA TYR A 4 2.92 33.61 47.01
C TYR A 4 2.79 32.10 47.30
N ASN A 5 2.33 31.31 46.33
CA ASN A 5 2.12 29.87 46.51
C ASN A 5 2.86 29.06 45.42
N PRO A 6 4.06 28.54 45.71
CA PRO A 6 4.86 27.79 44.73
C PRO A 6 4.12 26.56 44.18
N LEU A 7 3.17 25.98 44.93
CA LEU A 7 2.37 24.84 44.50
C LEU A 7 1.54 25.14 43.24
N LEU A 8 1.02 26.36 43.09
CA LEU A 8 0.21 26.74 41.93
C LEU A 8 1.07 26.85 40.65
N ILE A 9 2.33 27.24 40.79
CA ILE A 9 3.28 27.27 39.67
C ILE A 9 3.57 25.85 39.21
N PHE A 10 3.77 24.90 40.14
CA PHE A 10 3.94 23.49 39.80
C PHE A 10 2.72 22.90 39.10
N ILE A 11 1.51 23.16 39.59
CA ILE A 11 0.26 22.71 38.95
C ILE A 11 0.14 23.32 37.55
N GLY A 12 0.42 24.61 37.37
CA GLY A 12 0.38 25.27 36.06
C GLY A 12 1.36 24.67 35.06
N ILE A 13 2.60 24.40 35.48
CA ILE A 13 3.61 23.72 34.65
C ILE A 13 3.14 22.30 34.30
N PHE A 14 2.59 21.56 35.26
CA PHE A 14 2.15 20.19 35.04
C PHE A 14 0.96 20.12 34.07
N VAL A 15 -0.03 21.02 34.21
CA VAL A 15 -1.16 21.15 33.29
C VAL A 15 -0.68 21.55 31.89
N TYR A 16 0.26 22.50 31.79
CA TYR A 16 0.87 22.90 30.51
C TYR A 16 1.61 21.74 29.83
N LEU A 17 2.44 21.01 30.58
CA LEU A 17 3.19 19.86 30.05
C LEU A 17 2.27 18.70 29.66
N ALA A 18 1.21 18.42 30.44
CA ALA A 18 0.23 17.39 30.12
C ALA A 18 -0.55 17.73 28.83
N ALA A 19 -1.00 18.98 28.69
CA ALA A 19 -1.68 19.44 27.49
C ALA A 19 -0.75 19.43 26.25
N ALA A 20 0.51 19.83 26.41
CA ALA A 20 1.50 19.79 25.34
C ALA A 20 1.85 18.35 24.89
N ALA A 21 1.91 17.40 25.82
CA ALA A 21 2.16 15.99 25.51
C ALA A 21 0.98 15.35 24.75
N GLU A 22 -0.27 15.74 25.06
CA GLU A 22 -1.45 15.27 24.35
C GLU A 22 -1.50 15.80 22.90
N ALA A 23 -1.14 17.08 22.71
CA ALA A 23 -1.11 17.72 21.39
C ALA A 23 -0.08 17.12 20.42
N GLN A 24 1.08 16.67 20.91
CA GLN A 24 2.13 16.08 20.08
C GLN A 24 1.77 14.67 19.55
N ASN A 25 0.93 13.93 20.28
CA ASN A 25 0.54 12.57 19.91
C ASN A 25 -0.57 12.53 18.84
N ALA A 26 -1.34 13.61 18.69
CA ALA A 26 -2.41 13.72 17.69
C ALA A 26 -1.89 14.05 16.28
N GLN A 27 -0.78 14.77 16.17
CA GLN A 27 -0.29 15.28 14.87
C GLN A 27 0.33 14.20 13.95
N ILE A 28 0.89 13.12 14.51
CA ILE A 28 1.52 12.06 13.69
C ILE A 28 0.49 11.25 12.89
N ARG A 29 -0.78 11.24 13.29
CA ARG A 29 -1.85 10.53 12.56
C ARG A 29 -2.42 11.30 11.35
N GLU A 30 -2.23 12.61 11.30
CA GLU A 30 -2.90 13.45 10.30
C GLU A 30 -2.18 13.45 8.95
N VAL A 31 -0.84 13.44 8.94
CA VAL A 31 -0.04 13.42 7.71
C VAL A 31 -0.19 12.12 6.92
N ALA A 32 -0.49 11.00 7.60
CA ALA A 32 -0.73 9.71 6.93
C ALA A 32 -2.14 9.59 6.31
N THR A 33 -3.06 10.52 6.60
CA THR A 33 -4.47 10.45 6.19
C THR A 33 -4.80 11.44 5.05
N SER A 34 -3.85 12.31 4.66
CA SER A 34 -4.09 13.36 3.66
C SER A 34 -3.93 12.91 2.20
N VAL A 35 -3.47 11.68 1.95
CA VAL A 35 -3.28 11.12 0.60
C VAL A 35 -4.21 9.93 0.42
N LEU A 36 -5.09 9.98 -0.56
CA LEU A 36 -5.98 8.87 -0.89
C LEU A 36 -5.21 7.81 -1.70
N VAL A 37 -5.58 6.54 -1.57
CA VAL A 37 -5.01 5.46 -2.39
C VAL A 37 -5.16 5.76 -3.89
N GLY A 38 -6.28 6.38 -4.28
CA GLY A 38 -6.54 6.79 -5.65
C GLY A 38 -5.55 7.84 -6.19
N ASP A 39 -4.90 8.62 -5.33
CA ASP A 39 -3.96 9.66 -5.73
C ASP A 39 -2.59 9.08 -6.14
N VAL A 40 -2.29 7.86 -5.71
CA VAL A 40 -0.99 7.18 -5.92
C VAL A 40 -1.11 5.86 -6.70
N MET A 41 -2.35 5.42 -6.98
CA MET A 41 -2.63 4.18 -7.69
C MET A 41 -2.22 4.27 -9.17
N ILE A 42 -1.56 3.22 -9.65
CA ILE A 42 -1.38 2.99 -11.09
C ILE A 42 -2.72 2.53 -11.67
N THR A 43 -3.27 3.28 -12.61
CA THR A 43 -4.54 2.98 -13.28
C THR A 43 -4.36 2.25 -14.60
N GLU A 44 -3.19 2.39 -15.23
CA GLU A 44 -2.81 1.71 -16.46
C GLU A 44 -1.82 0.60 -16.14
N PHE A 45 -2.31 -0.63 -16.10
CA PHE A 45 -1.52 -1.84 -15.85
C PHE A 45 -1.88 -2.91 -16.87
N ALA A 46 -0.91 -3.77 -17.17
CA ALA A 46 -1.16 -4.92 -18.02
C ALA A 46 -1.98 -5.97 -17.24
N ARG A 47 -3.03 -6.50 -17.86
CA ARG A 47 -3.90 -7.53 -17.27
C ARG A 47 -3.83 -8.80 -18.10
N LEU A 48 -3.94 -9.95 -17.44
CA LEU A 48 -4.06 -11.25 -18.11
C LEU A 48 -5.52 -11.68 -18.10
N GLU A 49 -5.96 -12.31 -19.18
CA GLU A 49 -7.25 -13.00 -19.17
C GLU A 49 -7.09 -14.39 -18.57
N ARG A 50 -8.16 -14.93 -17.98
CA ARG A 50 -8.14 -16.30 -17.42
C ARG A 50 -7.80 -17.36 -18.48
N SER A 51 -8.11 -17.09 -19.74
CA SER A 51 -7.80 -17.96 -20.87
C SER A 51 -6.40 -17.76 -21.46
N ALA A 52 -5.64 -16.78 -20.97
CA ALA A 52 -4.30 -16.52 -21.48
C ALA A 52 -3.35 -17.69 -21.19
N THR A 53 -2.53 -18.02 -22.16
CA THR A 53 -1.50 -19.06 -22.06
C THR A 53 -0.27 -18.56 -21.33
N LEU A 54 0.57 -19.48 -20.85
CA LEU A 54 1.84 -19.12 -20.21
C LEU A 54 2.77 -18.35 -21.16
N ASP A 55 2.79 -18.70 -22.44
CA ASP A 55 3.59 -18.00 -23.45
C ASP A 55 3.12 -16.54 -23.63
N GLU A 56 1.82 -16.29 -23.75
CA GLU A 56 1.27 -14.93 -23.82
C GLU A 56 1.59 -14.11 -22.55
N ALA A 57 1.55 -14.77 -21.39
CA ALA A 57 1.93 -14.13 -20.12
C ALA A 57 3.42 -13.79 -20.07
N ILE A 58 4.30 -14.63 -20.62
CA ILE A 58 5.74 -14.37 -20.74
C ILE A 58 6.02 -13.25 -21.74
N GLU A 59 5.35 -13.23 -22.89
CA GLU A 59 5.46 -12.14 -23.86
C GLU A 59 5.08 -10.79 -23.22
N MET A 60 3.97 -10.77 -22.47
CA MET A 60 3.52 -9.60 -21.73
C MET A 60 4.52 -9.18 -20.63
N LEU A 61 5.11 -10.14 -19.93
CA LEU A 61 6.18 -9.89 -18.95
C LEU A 61 7.42 -9.27 -19.60
N LEU A 62 7.79 -9.69 -20.81
CA LEU A 62 8.93 -9.13 -21.53
C LEU A 62 8.62 -7.76 -22.17
N ALA A 63 7.37 -7.53 -22.54
CA ALA A 63 6.89 -6.27 -23.12
C ALA A 63 6.67 -5.16 -22.08
N THR A 64 6.60 -5.50 -20.79
CA THR A 64 6.28 -4.56 -19.71
C THR A 64 7.35 -4.59 -18.61
N THR A 65 7.46 -3.51 -17.83
CA THR A 65 8.32 -3.48 -16.64
C THR A 65 7.60 -3.99 -15.39
N GLN A 66 6.38 -4.48 -15.55
CA GLN A 66 5.50 -4.91 -14.48
C GLN A 66 5.87 -6.33 -14.02
N HIS A 67 5.81 -6.58 -12.72
CA HIS A 67 6.17 -7.87 -12.12
C HIS A 67 4.95 -8.70 -11.70
N GLU A 68 3.79 -8.06 -11.61
CA GLU A 68 2.56 -8.60 -11.04
C GLU A 68 1.41 -8.35 -12.01
N PHE A 69 0.74 -9.40 -12.47
CA PHE A 69 -0.29 -9.31 -13.49
C PHE A 69 -1.63 -9.74 -12.90
N PRO A 70 -2.59 -8.81 -12.73
CA PRO A 70 -3.93 -9.18 -12.31
C PRO A 70 -4.60 -10.00 -13.41
N VAL A 71 -5.19 -11.13 -13.02
CA VAL A 71 -5.99 -11.97 -13.89
C VAL A 71 -7.43 -11.49 -13.81
N ILE A 72 -7.96 -11.00 -14.92
CA ILE A 72 -9.31 -10.44 -15.00
C ILE A 72 -10.15 -11.29 -15.96
N ASP A 73 -11.42 -11.54 -15.59
CA ASP A 73 -12.36 -12.21 -16.49
C ASP A 73 -12.93 -11.26 -17.56
N SER A 74 -13.65 -11.81 -18.53
CA SER A 74 -14.29 -11.02 -19.59
C SER A 74 -15.38 -10.06 -19.08
N ALA A 75 -15.86 -10.24 -17.85
CA ALA A 75 -16.82 -9.36 -17.19
C ALA A 75 -16.13 -8.24 -16.37
N GLY A 76 -14.80 -8.22 -16.31
CA GLY A 76 -14.02 -7.21 -15.60
C GLY A 76 -13.75 -7.52 -14.12
N HIS A 77 -14.05 -8.72 -13.63
CA HIS A 77 -13.77 -9.08 -12.25
C HIS A 77 -12.36 -9.65 -12.07
N LEU A 78 -11.70 -9.25 -10.97
CA LEU A 78 -10.42 -9.80 -10.57
C LEU A 78 -10.59 -11.26 -10.11
N GLN A 79 -9.89 -12.17 -10.79
CA GLN A 79 -9.88 -13.59 -10.49
C GLN A 79 -8.63 -14.02 -9.71
N GLY A 80 -7.55 -13.23 -9.78
CA GLY A 80 -6.32 -13.51 -9.05
C GLY A 80 -5.15 -12.63 -9.48
N LEU A 81 -3.95 -12.97 -9.00
CA LEU A 81 -2.70 -12.30 -9.33
C LEU A 81 -1.66 -13.33 -9.73
N VAL A 82 -0.95 -13.08 -10.83
CA VAL A 82 0.17 -13.90 -11.30
C VAL A 82 1.44 -13.09 -11.20
N THR A 83 2.45 -13.59 -10.50
CA THR A 83 3.74 -12.91 -10.38
C THR A 83 4.76 -13.47 -11.37
N ARG A 84 5.78 -12.66 -11.68
CA ARG A 84 6.95 -13.10 -12.44
C ARG A 84 7.57 -14.38 -11.89
N ASP A 85 7.70 -14.48 -10.57
CA ASP A 85 8.34 -15.63 -9.93
C ASP A 85 7.48 -16.90 -10.08
N ASP A 86 6.15 -16.77 -10.06
CA ASP A 86 5.24 -17.88 -10.31
C ASP A 86 5.29 -18.36 -11.76
N MET A 87 5.39 -17.44 -12.72
CA MET A 87 5.56 -17.76 -14.14
C MET A 87 6.89 -18.49 -14.39
N ILE A 88 7.99 -17.98 -13.86
CA ILE A 88 9.32 -18.59 -14.01
C ILE A 88 9.35 -19.98 -13.37
N ARG A 89 8.77 -20.13 -12.17
CA ARG A 89 8.68 -21.42 -11.49
C ARG A 89 7.89 -22.43 -12.30
N THR A 90 6.74 -22.02 -12.82
CA THR A 90 5.86 -22.89 -13.61
C THR A 90 6.50 -23.26 -14.96
N LEU A 91 7.17 -22.32 -15.62
CA LEU A 91 7.92 -22.58 -16.85
C LEU A 91 9.02 -23.62 -16.62
N LYS A 92 9.73 -23.54 -15.49
CA LYS A 92 10.77 -24.50 -15.11
C LYS A 92 10.19 -25.89 -14.82
N GLU A 93 8.99 -25.98 -14.24
CA GLU A 93 8.36 -27.24 -13.85
C GLU A 93 7.61 -27.95 -14.98
N LYS A 94 6.89 -27.19 -15.81
CA LYS A 94 5.92 -27.72 -16.80
C LYS A 94 6.26 -27.40 -18.25
N GLY A 95 7.22 -26.51 -18.51
CA GLY A 95 7.54 -26.02 -19.84
C GLY A 95 6.53 -24.99 -20.36
N PRO A 96 6.75 -24.43 -21.57
CA PRO A 96 6.00 -23.29 -22.12
C PRO A 96 4.53 -23.59 -22.49
N ALA A 97 4.17 -24.85 -22.75
CA ALA A 97 2.82 -25.25 -23.19
C ALA A 97 1.83 -25.53 -22.03
N ALA A 98 2.10 -25.00 -20.83
CA ALA A 98 1.39 -25.31 -19.58
C ALA A 98 0.19 -24.39 -19.30
#